data_AF-A0A5C7LC48-F1
#
_entry.id   AF-A0A5C7LC48-F1
#
_cell.length_a   1.000
_cell.length_b   1.000
_cell.length_c   1.000
_cell.angle_alpha   90.00
_cell.angle_beta   90.00
_cell.angle_gamma   90.00
#
_symmetry.space_group_name_H-M   'P 1'
#
loop_
_entity.id
_entity.type
_entity.pdbx_description
1 polymer ?
#
loop_
_entity_poly.entity_id
_entity_poly.type
_entity_poly.pdbx_seq_one_letter_code
_entity_poly.pdbx_strand_id
1 'polypeptide(L)'
;IKSYPLVLDGLVEMGLMELDKKLITVGLLSRYLDLDSAKLPPFISPSSDLVIDGVVLSGKLSSREEKVLRMMLDSGGKIVSKESLIEDIWEGVEVSDWAVDSLVSRLRKRLNEIGVKSRLITKKGRGYVWQL
;
A
#
# COMPACT_ATOMS: atom_id res chain seq x y z
N ILE A 1 10.15 25.27 -14.95
CA ILE A 1 9.85 24.06 -15.76
C ILE A 1 11.01 23.86 -16.73
N LYS A 2 11.98 22.99 -16.43
CA LYS A 2 12.97 22.38 -17.37
C LYS A 2 14.16 21.81 -16.59
N SER A 3 14.57 20.60 -17.00
CA SER A 3 15.86 19.90 -16.80
C SER A 3 15.74 18.43 -16.40
N TYR A 4 14.74 17.71 -16.91
CA TYR A 4 14.71 16.24 -16.88
C TYR A 4 15.41 15.50 -18.05
N PRO A 5 15.86 16.13 -19.18
CA PRO A 5 16.56 15.40 -20.24
C PRO A 5 17.88 14.77 -19.78
N LEU A 6 18.78 15.55 -19.16
CA LEU A 6 20.11 15.08 -18.77
C LEU A 6 20.11 13.89 -17.80
N VAL A 7 19.11 13.83 -16.90
CA VAL A 7 19.00 12.71 -15.95
C VAL A 7 18.50 11.46 -16.66
N LEU A 8 17.49 11.59 -17.52
CA LEU A 8 16.96 10.47 -18.29
C LEU A 8 17.99 9.93 -19.29
N ASP A 9 18.66 10.83 -20.00
CA ASP A 9 19.73 10.50 -20.95
C ASP A 9 20.88 9.78 -20.22
N GLY A 10 21.30 10.30 -19.06
CA GLY A 10 22.31 9.65 -18.23
C GLY A 10 21.89 8.27 -17.72
N LEU A 11 20.62 8.09 -17.35
CA LEU A 11 20.11 6.77 -16.93
C LEU A 11 20.07 5.76 -18.09
N VAL A 12 19.76 6.21 -19.31
CA VAL A 12 19.81 5.38 -20.52
C VAL A 12 21.25 5.02 -20.87
N GLU A 13 22.18 5.99 -20.83
CA GLU A 13 23.61 5.76 -21.07
C GLU A 13 24.23 4.79 -20.06
N MET A 14 23.82 4.86 -18.79
CA MET A 14 24.26 3.94 -17.74
C MET A 14 23.58 2.55 -17.82
N GLY A 15 22.68 2.32 -18.80
CA GLY A 15 21.94 1.07 -18.95
C GLY A 15 20.91 0.84 -17.85
N LEU A 16 20.50 1.88 -17.14
CA LEU A 16 19.55 1.85 -16.04
C LEU A 16 18.11 2.14 -16.49
N MET A 17 17.84 2.38 -17.78
CA MET A 17 16.49 2.64 -18.27
C MET A 17 16.39 2.36 -19.78
N GLU A 18 15.29 1.74 -20.23
CA GLU A 18 14.91 1.65 -21.65
C GLU A 18 13.66 2.50 -21.90
N LEU A 19 13.73 3.44 -22.85
CA LEU A 19 12.65 4.40 -23.11
C LEU A 19 11.53 3.87 -24.03
N ASP A 20 11.64 2.63 -24.52
CA ASP A 20 10.73 2.08 -25.55
C ASP A 20 9.67 1.11 -25.00
N LYS A 21 9.60 0.92 -23.69
CA LYS A 21 8.55 0.09 -23.07
C LYS A 21 7.89 0.90 -21.99
N LYS A 22 6.58 0.72 -21.81
CA LYS A 22 5.72 1.38 -20.81
C LYS A 22 6.16 1.14 -19.34
N LEU A 23 7.37 0.66 -19.09
CA LEU A 23 7.99 0.43 -17.79
C LEU A 23 9.37 1.08 -17.72
N ILE A 24 9.63 1.82 -16.65
CA ILE A 24 10.97 2.22 -16.23
C ILE A 24 11.63 0.98 -15.60
N THR A 25 12.50 0.28 -16.32
CA THR A 25 13.32 -0.79 -15.74
C THR A 25 14.64 -0.22 -15.25
N VAL A 26 14.76 -0.01 -13.94
CA VAL A 26 16.08 0.24 -13.33
C VAL A 26 16.85 -1.08 -13.33
N GLY A 27 17.82 -1.23 -14.24
CA GLY A 27 18.62 -2.46 -14.39
C GLY A 27 19.36 -2.92 -13.12
N LEU A 28 19.63 -1.99 -12.19
CA LEU A 28 20.15 -2.29 -10.85
C LEU A 28 19.07 -2.76 -9.86
N LEU A 29 17.83 -2.32 -10.05
CA LEU A 29 16.72 -2.58 -9.13
C LEU A 29 16.28 -4.05 -9.20
N SER A 30 16.33 -4.68 -10.37
CA SER A 30 16.08 -6.12 -10.50
C SER A 30 17.13 -6.96 -9.75
N ARG A 31 18.39 -6.52 -9.77
CA ARG A 31 19.51 -7.18 -9.06
C ARG A 31 19.53 -6.89 -7.56
N TYR A 32 18.97 -5.76 -7.13
CA TYR A 32 18.83 -5.39 -5.73
C TYR A 32 17.59 -5.99 -5.07
N LEU A 33 16.49 -6.16 -5.82
CA LEU A 33 15.22 -6.59 -5.29
C LEU A 33 14.97 -8.10 -5.34
N ASP A 34 15.85 -8.93 -5.94
CA ASP A 34 15.63 -10.38 -6.05
C ASP A 34 14.15 -10.71 -6.37
N LEU A 35 13.67 -10.16 -7.49
CA LEU A 35 12.24 -10.04 -7.82
C LEU A 35 11.50 -11.38 -7.99
N ASP A 36 12.23 -12.48 -8.07
CA ASP A 36 11.67 -13.84 -8.03
C ASP A 36 11.21 -14.23 -6.61
N SER A 37 11.71 -13.54 -5.58
CA SER A 37 11.52 -13.85 -4.16
C SER A 37 10.88 -12.71 -3.37
N ALA A 38 11.11 -11.45 -3.76
CA ALA A 38 10.70 -10.31 -2.96
C ALA A 38 9.26 -9.86 -3.24
N LYS A 39 8.40 -10.03 -2.24
CA LYS A 39 7.19 -9.20 -2.13
C LYS A 39 7.64 -7.75 -2.06
N LEU A 40 7.36 -6.96 -3.10
CA LEU A 40 7.60 -5.51 -3.04
C LEU A 40 6.90 -4.96 -1.78
N PRO A 41 7.62 -4.26 -0.89
CA PRO A 41 6.96 -3.55 0.18
C PRO A 41 6.03 -2.51 -0.44
N PRO A 42 4.89 -2.21 0.20
CA PRO A 42 4.05 -1.09 -0.23
C PRO A 42 4.91 0.17 -0.40
N PHE A 43 4.79 0.84 -1.54
CA PHE A 43 5.48 2.09 -1.82
C PHE A 43 4.47 3.13 -2.32
N ILE A 44 4.79 4.40 -2.06
CA ILE A 44 4.01 5.55 -2.54
C ILE A 44 4.53 5.90 -3.92
N SER A 45 3.67 5.87 -4.94
CA SER A 45 4.05 6.31 -6.28
C SER A 45 4.36 7.81 -6.29
N PRO A 46 5.15 8.34 -7.25
CA PRO A 46 5.34 9.78 -7.42
C PRO A 46 4.02 10.57 -7.54
N SER A 47 2.93 9.88 -7.90
CA SER A 47 1.56 10.39 -7.99
C SER A 47 0.80 10.40 -6.64
N SER A 48 1.42 10.02 -5.52
CA SER A 48 0.80 9.78 -4.20
C SER A 48 -0.10 8.54 -4.10
N ASP A 49 -0.15 7.71 -5.14
CA ASP A 49 -1.00 6.52 -5.14
C ASP A 49 -0.38 5.39 -4.31
N LEU A 50 -1.20 4.75 -3.47
CA LEU A 50 -0.82 3.53 -2.75
C LEU A 50 -0.86 2.33 -3.70
N VAL A 51 0.26 1.60 -3.78
CA VAL A 51 0.39 0.38 -4.60
C VAL A 51 0.71 -0.82 -3.71
N ILE A 52 -0.08 -1.90 -3.83
CA ILE A 52 0.13 -3.17 -3.12
C ILE A 52 -0.01 -4.32 -4.11
N ASP A 53 0.96 -5.25 -4.11
CA ASP A 53 0.96 -6.42 -5.02
C ASP A 53 0.80 -6.05 -6.51
N GLY A 54 1.36 -4.91 -6.92
CA GLY A 54 1.24 -4.38 -8.29
C GLY A 54 -0.10 -3.71 -8.60
N VAL A 55 -1.00 -3.61 -7.63
CA VAL A 55 -2.32 -3.00 -7.79
C VAL A 55 -2.31 -1.57 -7.25
N VAL A 56 -2.61 -0.60 -8.11
CA VAL A 56 -2.91 0.79 -7.70
C VAL A 56 -4.27 0.81 -7.00
N LEU A 57 -4.32 1.32 -5.76
CA LEU A 57 -5.52 1.32 -4.90
C LEU A 57 -6.36 2.60 -5.01
N SER A 58 -5.80 3.66 -5.61
CA SER A 58 -6.46 4.94 -5.84
C SER A 58 -7.82 4.75 -6.54
N GLY A 59 -8.89 5.26 -5.92
CA GLY A 59 -10.27 5.13 -6.41
C GLY A 59 -10.89 3.72 -6.31
N LYS A 60 -10.20 2.73 -5.75
CA LYS A 60 -10.73 1.36 -5.58
C LYS A 60 -11.31 1.08 -4.20
N LEU A 61 -10.91 1.87 -3.21
CA LEU A 61 -11.35 1.81 -1.81
C LEU A 61 -12.13 3.08 -1.46
N SER A 62 -13.04 2.98 -0.49
CA SER A 62 -13.60 4.17 0.15
C SER A 62 -12.56 4.87 1.03
N SER A 63 -12.77 6.15 1.35
CA SER A 63 -11.84 6.93 2.18
C SER A 63 -11.59 6.29 3.55
N ARG A 64 -12.61 5.67 4.15
CA ARG A 64 -12.46 4.96 5.43
C ARG A 64 -11.65 3.69 5.29
N GLU A 65 -11.89 2.89 4.25
CA GLU A 65 -11.13 1.68 3.97
C GLU A 65 -9.66 2.00 3.69
N GLU A 66 -9.40 3.06 2.93
CA GLU A 66 -8.03 3.53 2.67
C GLU A 66 -7.34 4.01 3.95
N LYS A 67 -8.04 4.74 4.82
CA LYS A 67 -7.49 5.20 6.09
C LYS A 67 -7.12 4.03 7.03
N VAL A 68 -8.02 3.06 7.19
CA VAL A 68 -7.74 1.80 7.92
C VAL A 68 -6.48 1.12 7.38
N LEU A 69 -6.39 0.97 6.05
CA LEU A 69 -5.27 0.31 5.42
C LEU A 69 -3.95 1.06 5.68
N ARG A 70 -3.94 2.38 5.50
CA ARG A 70 -2.76 3.22 5.76
C ARG A 70 -2.27 3.08 7.20
N MET A 71 -3.16 3.19 8.19
CA MET A 71 -2.79 3.02 9.60
C MET A 71 -2.09 1.68 9.87
N MET A 72 -2.52 0.59 9.22
CA MET A 72 -1.91 -0.72 9.39
C MET A 72 -0.59 -0.90 8.62
N LEU A 73 -0.42 -0.21 7.50
CA LEU A 73 0.85 -0.18 6.78
C LEU A 73 1.89 0.62 7.57
N ASP A 74 1.49 1.79 8.06
CA ASP A 74 2.33 2.69 8.87
C ASP A 74 2.72 2.06 10.22
N SER A 75 1.90 1.13 10.73
CA SER A 75 2.24 0.38 11.95
C SER A 75 3.43 -0.58 11.75
N GLY A 76 3.85 -0.83 10.51
CA GLY A 76 5.01 -1.68 10.21
C GLY A 76 4.87 -3.10 10.71
N GLY A 77 3.64 -3.65 10.68
CA GLY A 77 3.35 -4.99 11.18
C GLY A 77 3.08 -5.07 12.69
N LYS A 78 2.94 -3.94 13.38
CA LYS A 78 2.44 -3.89 14.76
C LYS A 78 0.91 -3.97 14.80
N ILE A 79 0.37 -4.42 15.92
CA ILE A 79 -1.08 -4.47 16.14
C ILE A 79 -1.61 -3.04 16.23
N VAL A 80 -2.63 -2.74 15.43
CA VAL A 80 -3.45 -1.53 15.54
C VAL A 80 -4.72 -1.92 16.30
N SER A 81 -4.96 -1.27 17.44
CA SER A 81 -6.13 -1.55 18.28
C SER A 81 -7.41 -0.98 17.66
N LYS A 82 -8.57 -1.45 18.12
CA LYS A 82 -9.85 -0.91 17.64
C LYS A 82 -10.05 0.53 18.09
N GLU A 83 -9.61 0.84 19.31
CA GLU A 83 -9.67 2.18 19.89
C GLU A 83 -8.86 3.16 19.03
N SER A 84 -7.64 2.79 18.64
CA SER A 84 -6.82 3.62 17.76
C SER A 84 -7.47 3.84 16.39
N LEU A 85 -8.08 2.80 15.80
CA LEU A 85 -8.85 2.94 14.55
C LEU A 85 -10.05 3.87 14.73
N ILE A 86 -10.75 3.78 15.86
CA ILE A 86 -11.91 4.64 16.17
C ILE A 86 -11.48 6.10 16.28
N GLU A 87 -10.46 6.38 17.08
CA GLU A 87 -9.93 7.72 17.31
C GLU A 87 -9.52 8.42 16.01
N ASP A 88 -8.83 7.71 15.12
CA ASP A 88 -8.34 8.32 13.88
C ASP A 88 -9.44 8.40 12.81
N ILE A 89 -10.30 7.39 12.65
CA ILE A 89 -11.25 7.34 11.52
C ILE A 89 -12.59 8.04 11.83
N TRP A 90 -13.02 8.05 13.10
CA TRP A 90 -14.31 8.58 13.55
C TRP A 90 -14.15 9.63 14.64
N GLU A 91 -13.32 10.64 14.34
CA GLU A 91 -13.11 11.77 15.25
C GLU A 91 -14.45 12.42 15.64
N GLY A 92 -14.69 12.52 16.95
CA GLY A 92 -15.90 13.14 17.51
C GLY A 92 -17.20 12.35 17.31
N VAL A 93 -17.14 11.09 16.87
CA VAL A 93 -18.33 10.24 16.69
C VAL A 93 -18.20 8.97 17.51
N GLU A 94 -19.20 8.71 18.35
CA GLU A 94 -19.26 7.46 19.10
C GLU A 94 -19.61 6.30 18.15
N VAL A 95 -18.67 5.37 18.01
CA VAL A 95 -18.81 4.18 17.16
C VAL A 95 -18.46 2.93 17.93
N SER A 96 -19.14 1.83 17.61
CA SER A 96 -18.92 0.55 18.26
C SER A 96 -17.79 -0.25 17.59
N ASP A 97 -17.21 -1.17 18.35
CA ASP A 97 -16.31 -2.22 17.87
C ASP A 97 -16.81 -2.94 16.62
N TRP A 98 -18.13 -3.19 16.54
CA TRP A 98 -18.75 -3.86 15.41
C TRP A 98 -18.64 -3.05 14.11
N ALA A 99 -18.66 -1.71 14.19
CA ALA A 99 -18.47 -0.87 13.03
C ALA A 99 -17.05 -1.00 12.47
N VAL A 100 -16.05 -1.12 13.35
CA VAL A 100 -14.66 -1.40 12.96
C VAL A 100 -14.55 -2.78 12.33
N ASP A 101 -15.11 -3.81 12.96
CA ASP A 101 -15.14 -5.18 12.44
C ASP A 101 -15.79 -5.25 11.04
N SER A 102 -16.91 -4.54 10.86
CA SER A 102 -17.63 -4.45 9.59
C SER A 102 -16.82 -3.72 8.51
N LEU A 103 -16.12 -2.63 8.87
CA LEU A 103 -15.25 -1.91 7.94
C LEU A 103 -14.05 -2.77 7.51
N VAL A 104 -13.37 -3.43 8.45
CA VAL A 104 -12.24 -4.34 8.18
C VAL A 104 -12.68 -5.53 7.33
N SER A 105 -13.87 -6.08 7.57
CA SER A 105 -14.45 -7.15 6.77
C SER A 105 -14.67 -6.73 5.31
N ARG A 106 -15.26 -5.55 5.10
CA ARG A 106 -15.46 -4.97 3.76
C ARG A 106 -14.14 -4.69 3.06
N LEU A 107 -13.18 -4.07 3.75
CA LEU A 107 -11.83 -3.86 3.23
C LEU A 107 -11.20 -5.17 2.77
N ARG A 108 -11.25 -6.23 3.60
CA ARG A 108 -10.70 -7.55 3.25
C ARG A 108 -11.33 -8.10 1.97
N LYS A 109 -12.66 -8.05 1.86
CA LYS A 109 -13.37 -8.50 0.67
C LYS A 109 -12.93 -7.69 -0.55
N ARG A 110 -12.86 -6.37 -0.43
CA ARG A 110 -12.50 -5.46 -1.52
C ARG A 110 -11.07 -5.68 -2.01
N LEU A 111 -10.12 -5.86 -1.09
CA LEU A 111 -8.73 -6.19 -1.42
C LEU A 111 -8.64 -7.50 -2.24
N ASN A 112 -9.37 -8.53 -1.83
CA ASN A 112 -9.41 -9.79 -2.57
C ASN A 112 -10.02 -9.63 -3.97
N GLU A 113 -11.11 -8.86 -4.11
CA GLU A 113 -11.77 -8.59 -5.40
C GLU A 113 -10.84 -7.90 -6.41
N ILE A 114 -9.94 -7.02 -5.93
CA ILE A 114 -9.00 -6.27 -6.77
C ILE A 114 -7.64 -6.96 -6.93
N GLY A 115 -7.52 -8.22 -6.49
CA GLY A 115 -6.31 -9.04 -6.68
C GLY A 115 -5.20 -8.79 -5.66
N VAL A 116 -5.45 -8.05 -4.59
CA VAL A 116 -4.49 -7.87 -3.48
C VAL A 116 -4.59 -9.04 -2.53
N LYS A 117 -3.46 -9.70 -2.25
CA LYS A 117 -3.44 -10.82 -1.29
C LYS A 117 -3.69 -10.27 0.11
N SER A 118 -4.81 -10.66 0.73
CA SER A 118 -5.16 -10.22 2.07
C SER A 118 -4.12 -10.64 3.11
N ARG A 119 -3.30 -9.68 3.54
CA ARG A 119 -2.38 -9.76 4.69
C ARG A 119 -2.99 -9.26 6.01
N LEU A 120 -4.29 -8.95 5.97
CA LEU A 120 -5.03 -8.34 7.06
C LEU A 120 -5.49 -9.40 8.08
N ILE A 121 -4.76 -9.52 9.20
CA ILE A 121 -4.97 -10.55 10.22
C ILE A 121 -5.67 -9.96 11.45
N THR A 122 -6.71 -10.64 11.93
CA THR A 122 -7.36 -10.31 13.21
C THR A 122 -6.56 -10.92 14.38
N LYS A 123 -6.25 -10.12 15.38
CA LYS A 123 -5.74 -10.56 16.68
C LYS A 123 -6.87 -10.42 17.70
N LYS A 124 -7.54 -11.54 18.01
CA LYS A 124 -8.72 -11.59 18.88
C LYS A 124 -8.47 -10.83 20.19
N GLY A 125 -9.37 -9.89 20.52
CA GLY A 125 -9.30 -9.05 21.71
C GLY A 125 -8.20 -7.98 21.70
N ARG A 126 -7.46 -7.81 20.60
CA ARG A 126 -6.36 -6.83 20.49
C ARG A 126 -6.45 -5.90 19.29
N GLY A 127 -7.16 -6.29 18.23
CA GLY A 127 -7.32 -5.49 17.01
C GLY A 127 -6.83 -6.22 15.78
N TYR A 128 -6.12 -5.52 14.89
CA TYR A 128 -5.72 -6.04 13.58
C TYR A 128 -4.28 -5.71 13.26
N VAL A 129 -3.72 -6.43 12.29
CA VAL A 129 -2.35 -6.24 11.85
C VAL A 129 -2.22 -6.52 10.36
N TRP A 130 -1.42 -5.72 9.67
CA TRP A 130 -0.95 -6.05 8.33
C TRP A 130 0.30 -6.92 8.42
N GLN A 131 0.23 -8.17 7.97
CA GLN A 131 1.36 -9.08 7.98
C GLN A 131 2.33 -8.75 6.84
N LEU A 132 3.55 -8.35 7.14
CA LEU A 132 4.62 -8.09 6.16
C LEU A 132 5.02 -9.38 5.41
#